data_AF-A0A0C9ZXX1-F1
#
_entry.id   AF-A0A0C9ZXX1-F1
#
_cell.length_a   1.000
_cell.length_b   1.000
_cell.length_c   1.000
_cell.angle_alpha   90.00
_cell.angle_beta   90.00
_cell.angle_gamma   90.00
#
_symmetry.space_group_name_H-M   'P 1'
#
loop_
_entity.id
_entity.type
_entity.pdbx_description
1 polymer ?
#
loop_
_entity_poly.entity_id
_entity_poly.type
_entity_poly.pdbx_seq_one_letter_code
_entity_poly.pdbx_strand_id
1 'polypeptide(L)'
;QISEKYEFLVGDQSSVRWILIDGPLTTEKLGGAVAVRGGMEADGALLYIAQAAMNGGVHCGKVKDNGYANIPYGGAEIVAKSYSVLVFA
;
A
#
# COMPACT_ATOMS: atom_id res chain seq x y z
N GLN A 1 -10.41 -19.30 4.49
CA GLN A 1 -11.69 -18.65 4.82
C GLN A 1 -11.60 -17.20 4.41
N ILE A 2 -12.59 -16.68 3.69
CA ILE A 2 -12.75 -15.22 3.57
C ILE A 2 -13.29 -14.77 4.93
N SER A 3 -12.51 -13.96 5.65
CA SER A 3 -13.04 -13.30 6.85
C SER A 3 -14.08 -12.28 6.38
N GLU A 4 -15.35 -12.46 6.75
CA GLU A 4 -16.40 -11.48 6.46
C GLU A 4 -16.29 -10.20 7.31
N LYS A 5 -15.33 -10.18 8.25
CA LYS A 5 -15.02 -9.02 9.06
C LYS A 5 -13.89 -8.22 8.41
N TYR A 6 -14.13 -6.93 8.24
CA TYR A 6 -13.19 -5.95 7.73
C TYR A 6 -13.30 -4.66 8.55
N GLU A 7 -12.28 -3.81 8.45
CA GLU A 7 -12.22 -2.50 9.08
C GLU A 7 -11.88 -1.45 8.02
N PHE A 8 -12.38 -0.23 8.21
CA PHE A 8 -12.04 0.90 7.35
C PHE A 8 -11.02 1.81 8.06
N LEU A 9 -10.01 2.25 7.31
CA LEU A 9 -9.18 3.36 7.75
C LEU A 9 -9.94 4.68 7.55
N VAL A 10 -10.21 5.39 8.64
CA VAL A 10 -10.88 6.70 8.65
C VAL A 10 -10.03 7.71 9.42
N GLY A 11 -10.08 8.98 9.03
CA GLY A 11 -9.32 10.04 9.67
C GLY A 11 -9.35 11.34 8.87
N ASP A 12 -8.68 12.37 9.38
CA ASP A 12 -8.51 13.63 8.68
C ASP A 12 -7.59 13.42 7.47
N GLN A 13 -8.08 13.75 6.28
CA GLN A 13 -7.34 13.63 5.03
C GLN A 13 -6.05 14.48 5.04
N SER A 14 -5.96 15.55 5.83
CA SER A 14 -4.73 16.35 5.95
C SER A 14 -3.65 15.68 6.80
N SER A 15 -3.96 14.60 7.52
CA SER A 15 -3.00 13.85 8.34
C SER A 15 -2.17 12.86 7.52
N VAL A 16 -2.51 12.66 6.25
CA VAL A 16 -1.87 11.68 5.37
C VAL A 16 -1.66 12.23 3.96
N ARG A 17 -0.67 11.68 3.27
CA ARG A 17 -0.42 11.96 1.85
C ARG A 17 0.11 10.72 1.14
N TRP A 18 0.06 10.74 -0.18
CA TRP A 18 0.59 9.69 -1.04
C TRP A 18 2.00 10.06 -1.51
N ILE A 19 2.95 9.12 -1.42
CA ILE A 19 4.27 9.23 -2.06
C ILE A 19 4.33 8.24 -3.21
N LEU A 20 4.63 8.73 -4.41
CA LEU A 20 4.88 7.90 -5.58
C LEU A 20 6.21 7.14 -5.43
N ILE A 21 6.17 5.84 -5.66
CA ILE A 21 7.29 4.92 -5.58
C ILE A 21 7.40 4.19 -6.91
N ASP A 22 8.56 4.32 -7.56
CA ASP A 22 8.95 3.53 -8.71
C ASP A 22 10.00 2.50 -8.30
N GLY A 23 9.70 1.22 -8.48
CA GLY A 23 10.55 0.11 -8.06
C GLY A 23 10.17 -0.47 -6.69
N PRO A 24 11.08 -1.21 -6.03
CA PRO A 24 10.83 -1.73 -4.70
C PRO A 24 10.72 -0.60 -3.67
N LEU A 25 9.91 -0.79 -2.64
CA LEU A 25 9.80 0.12 -1.51
C LEU A 25 11.09 0.08 -0.70
N THR A 26 11.67 1.25 -0.45
CA THR A 26 12.79 1.41 0.47
C THR A 26 12.56 2.66 1.32
N THR A 27 13.22 2.73 2.48
CA THR A 27 13.11 3.88 3.41
C THR A 27 13.59 5.18 2.76
N GLU A 28 14.57 5.12 1.87
CA GLU A 28 15.10 6.30 1.17
C GLU A 28 14.03 6.93 0.28
N LYS A 29 13.21 6.11 -0.40
CA LYS A 29 12.16 6.60 -1.30
C LYS A 29 11.00 7.26 -0.56
N LEU A 30 10.85 7.00 0.75
CA LEU A 30 9.87 7.68 1.59
C LEU A 30 10.36 9.06 2.05
N GLY A 31 11.64 9.39 1.88
CA GLY A 31 12.18 10.72 2.20
C GLY A 31 11.99 11.10 3.68
N GLY A 32 12.09 10.13 4.59
CA GLY A 32 11.87 10.33 6.03
C GLY A 32 10.41 10.31 6.48
N ALA A 33 9.45 10.15 5.56
CA ALA A 33 8.04 9.98 5.91
C ALA A 33 7.77 8.62 6.56
N VAL A 34 6.77 8.58 7.45
CA VAL A 34 6.35 7.35 8.13
C VAL A 34 5.19 6.72 7.37
N ALA A 35 5.40 5.52 6.83
CA ALA A 35 4.35 4.78 6.12
C ALA A 35 3.26 4.26 7.06
N VAL A 36 2.00 4.37 6.62
CA VAL A 36 0.84 3.86 7.35
C VAL A 36 0.82 2.34 7.24
N ARG A 37 0.83 1.67 8.40
CA ARG A 37 0.76 0.21 8.48
C ARG A 37 -0.67 -0.25 8.17
N GLY A 38 -0.80 -1.21 7.26
CA GLY A 38 -2.06 -1.82 6.86
C GLY A 38 -2.23 -3.27 7.35
N GLY A 39 -1.19 -3.87 7.93
CA GLY A 39 -1.26 -5.22 8.46
C GLY A 39 0.11 -5.89 8.57
N MET A 40 0.11 -7.21 8.67
CA MET A 40 1.29 -8.06 8.69
C MET A 40 1.04 -9.33 7.86
N GLU A 41 2.09 -9.83 7.22
CA GLU A 41 2.09 -11.18 6.65
C GLU A 41 2.15 -12.24 7.76
N ALA A 42 1.91 -13.51 7.39
CA ALA A 42 1.93 -14.63 8.35
C ALA A 42 3.28 -14.84 9.05
N ASP A 43 4.37 -14.39 8.43
CA ASP A 43 5.73 -14.41 8.99
C ASP A 43 6.06 -13.20 9.88
N GLY A 44 5.10 -12.27 10.04
CA GLY A 44 5.26 -11.04 10.82
C GLY A 44 5.83 -9.86 10.03
N ALA A 45 6.11 -10.00 8.73
CA ALA A 45 6.56 -8.88 7.91
C ALA A 45 5.47 -7.80 7.83
N LEU A 46 5.84 -6.54 8.11
CA LEU A 46 4.90 -5.42 8.05
C LEU A 46 4.43 -5.16 6.62
N LEU A 47 3.14 -4.84 6.50
CA LEU A 47 2.51 -4.39 5.28
C LEU A 47 2.10 -2.92 5.41
N TYR A 48 2.32 -2.17 4.34
CA TYR A 48 1.94 -0.77 4.20
C TYR A 48 0.85 -0.61 3.16
N ILE A 49 0.05 0.43 3.32
CA ILE A 49 -1.06 0.75 2.41
C ILE A 49 -0.48 1.29 1.10
N ALA A 50 -0.82 0.63 0.00
CA ALA A 50 -0.43 1.03 -1.34
C ALA A 50 -1.66 1.31 -2.21
N GLN A 51 -1.48 2.08 -3.28
CA GLN A 51 -2.44 2.18 -4.37
C GLN A 51 -1.73 2.26 -5.72
N ALA A 52 -2.35 1.77 -6.78
CA ALA A 52 -1.84 1.95 -8.14
C ALA A 52 -2.97 2.21 -9.14
N ALA A 53 -2.63 2.82 -10.27
CA ALA A 53 -3.56 2.96 -11.38
C ALA A 53 -3.74 1.60 -12.07
N MET A 54 -4.99 1.19 -12.27
CA MET A 54 -5.36 -0.05 -12.97
C MET A 54 -6.60 0.20 -13.83
N ASN A 55 -6.47 -0.01 -15.14
CA ASN A 55 -7.56 0.13 -16.12
C ASN A 55 -8.42 1.41 -15.97
N GLY A 56 -7.77 2.56 -15.78
CA GLY A 56 -8.46 3.86 -15.66
C GLY A 56 -8.99 4.18 -14.26
N GLY A 57 -8.86 3.28 -13.28
CA GLY A 57 -9.16 3.51 -11.87
C GLY A 57 -7.91 3.52 -10.99
N VAL A 58 -8.07 3.89 -9.72
CA VAL A 58 -7.05 3.75 -8.67
C VAL A 58 -7.51 2.67 -7.70
N HIS A 59 -6.66 1.68 -7.48
CA HIS A 59 -6.98 0.51 -6.66
C HIS A 59 -6.00 0.38 -5.51
N CYS A 60 -6.55 0.20 -4.31
CA CYS A 60 -5.75 -0.03 -3.10
C CYS A 60 -5.20 -1.45 -3.05
N GLY A 61 -4.07 -1.61 -2.39
CA GLY A 61 -3.43 -2.89 -2.14
C GLY A 61 -2.39 -2.76 -1.03
N LYS A 62 -1.40 -3.66 -1.04
CA LYS A 62 -0.39 -3.77 0.00
C LYS A 62 1.02 -3.79 -0.56
N VAL A 63 1.98 -3.30 0.19
CA VAL A 63 3.41 -3.43 -0.12
C VAL A 63 4.18 -3.74 1.16
N LYS A 64 5.22 -4.57 1.04
CA LYS A 64 6.18 -4.83 2.11
C LYS A 64 7.49 -4.10 1.84
N ASP A 65 8.30 -3.95 2.87
CA ASP A 65 9.67 -3.46 2.72
C ASP A 65 10.46 -4.31 1.71
N ASN A 66 11.28 -3.65 0.88
CA ASN A 66 12.02 -4.24 -0.24
C ASN A 66 11.14 -4.98 -1.28
N GLY A 67 9.82 -4.73 -1.29
CA GLY A 67 8.86 -5.35 -2.20
C GLY A 67 8.23 -4.38 -3.20
N TYR A 68 7.44 -4.94 -4.12
CA TYR A 68 6.55 -4.19 -5.00
C TYR A 68 5.12 -4.22 -4.47
N ALA A 69 4.25 -3.32 -4.93
CA ALA A 69 2.87 -3.33 -4.51
C ALA A 69 2.08 -4.47 -5.14
N ASN A 70 1.35 -5.19 -4.31
CA ASN A 70 0.39 -6.20 -4.70
C ASN A 70 -1.01 -5.56 -4.73
N ILE A 71 -1.61 -5.46 -5.91
CA ILE A 71 -2.89 -4.79 -6.16
C ILE A 71 -3.91 -5.83 -6.63
N PRO A 72 -4.93 -6.17 -5.82
CA PRO A 72 -6.01 -7.05 -6.25
C PRO A 72 -6.87 -6.35 -7.31
N TYR A 73 -6.93 -6.94 -8.51
CA TYR A 73 -7.72 -6.42 -9.62
C TYR A 73 -8.18 -7.54 -10.55
N GLY A 74 -9.45 -7.52 -10.96
CA GLY A 74 -10.00 -8.48 -11.93
C GLY A 74 -9.97 -9.94 -11.48
N GLY A 75 -10.00 -10.21 -10.16
CA GLY A 75 -9.92 -11.56 -9.60
C GLY A 75 -8.50 -12.12 -9.48
N ALA A 76 -7.47 -11.32 -9.76
CA ALA A 76 -6.07 -11.69 -9.60
C ALA A 76 -5.31 -10.64 -8.76
N GLU A 77 -4.15 -11.03 -8.23
CA GLU A 77 -3.20 -10.11 -7.60
C GLU A 77 -2.19 -9.65 -8.65
N ILE A 78 -2.10 -8.35 -8.89
CA ILE A 78 -1.19 -7.73 -9.85
C ILE A 78 -0.03 -7.07 -9.12
N VAL A 79 1.19 -7.39 -9.52
CA VAL A 79 2.39 -6.73 -9.00
C VAL A 79 2.64 -5.43 -9.77
N ALA A 80 2.38 -4.29 -9.12
CA ALA A 80 2.62 -2.96 -9.67
C ALA A 80 4.04 -2.49 -9.37
N LYS A 81 4.78 -2.11 -10.43
CA LYS A 81 6.14 -1.56 -10.32
C LYS A 81 6.20 -0.07 -10.02
N SER A 82 5.13 0.65 -10.36
CA SER A 82 4.90 2.04 -10.03
C SER A 82 3.59 2.13 -9.26
N TYR A 83 3.65 2.68 -8.05
CA TYR A 83 2.53 2.72 -7.12
C TYR A 83 2.76 3.85 -6.11
N SER A 84 1.74 4.22 -5.35
CA SER A 84 1.88 5.17 -4.26
C SER A 84 1.73 4.47 -2.91
N VAL A 85 2.46 4.93 -1.91
CA VAL A 85 2.36 4.48 -0.51
C VAL A 85 1.73 5.58 0.34
N LEU A 86 0.78 5.20 1.20
CA LEU A 86 0.16 6.13 2.14
C LEU A 86 1.13 6.39 3.29
N VAL A 87 1.44 7.65 3.54
CA VAL A 87 2.31 8.08 4.64
C VAL A 87 1.60 9.14 5.48
N PHE A 88 2.02 9.30 6.73
CA PHE A 88 1.62 10.45 7.53
C PHE A 88 2.22 11.74 6.94
N ALA A 89 1.41 12.80 6.95
CA ALA A 89 1.76 14.11 6.39
C ALA A 89 2.78 14.86 7.24
#